data_AF-A0A9X4H3Y8-F1
#
_entry.id   AF-A0A9X4H3Y8-F1
#
_cell.length_a   1.000
_cell.length_b   1.000
_cell.length_c   1.000
_cell.angle_alpha   90.00
_cell.angle_beta   90.00
_cell.angle_gamma   90.00
#
_symmetry.space_group_name_H-M   'P 1'
#
loop_
_entity.id
_entity.type
_entity.pdbx_description
1 polymer ?
#
loop_
_entity_poly.entity_id
_entity_poly.type
_entity_poly.pdbx_seq_one_letter_code
_entity_poly.pdbx_strand_id
1 'polypeptide(L)'
;MEDKDVLNVNDLDLLIKEKLIPFRERIIDSLAKKHPHIFSMIDAFISGKKNQVGLQVVEDGETVREYTFYLEGIRISKVEPGALSSEIHHPLLGVVKPYGVIERTVLAKMLNDEQSFIDEPFSTIARFLPNITIKFLL
;
A
#
# COMPACT_ATOMS: atom_id res chain seq x y z
N MET A 1 25.07 14.65 -20.58
CA MET A 1 24.86 14.05 -19.24
C MET A 1 23.35 13.94 -19.09
N GLU A 2 22.80 12.93 -19.76
CA GLU A 2 21.37 12.80 -20.04
C GLU A 2 20.70 11.91 -18.99
N ASP A 3 19.72 12.50 -18.30
CA ASP A 3 18.34 12.01 -18.23
C ASP A 3 18.11 10.53 -17.87
N LYS A 4 18.68 10.08 -16.74
CA LYS A 4 18.29 8.81 -16.10
C LYS A 4 17.14 8.97 -15.10
N ASP A 5 16.89 10.18 -14.61
CA ASP A 5 15.93 10.41 -13.52
C ASP A 5 14.48 10.53 -13.99
N VAL A 6 14.21 11.05 -15.19
CA VAL A 6 12.84 11.26 -15.69
C VAL A 6 12.18 9.94 -16.12
N LEU A 7 12.96 8.99 -16.64
CA LEU A 7 12.47 7.65 -17.00
C LEU A 7 12.11 6.82 -15.75
N ASN A 8 12.85 6.99 -14.64
CA ASN A 8 12.70 6.16 -13.45
C ASN A 8 11.45 6.50 -12.61
N VAL A 9 11.11 7.78 -12.55
CA VAL A 9 9.95 8.32 -11.83
C VAL A 9 8.65 7.85 -12.47
N ASN A 10 8.50 8.01 -13.79
CA ASN A 10 7.28 7.62 -14.50
C ASN A 10 7.02 6.10 -14.42
N ASP A 11 8.08 5.30 -14.52
CA ASP A 11 7.99 3.84 -14.37
C ASP A 11 7.45 3.41 -13.01
N LEU A 12 7.83 4.11 -11.94
CA LEU A 12 7.32 3.82 -10.60
C LEU A 12 5.85 4.22 -10.45
N ASP A 13 5.42 5.32 -11.07
CA ASP A 13 3.99 5.67 -11.12
C ASP A 13 3.16 4.62 -11.84
N LEU A 14 3.65 4.12 -12.97
CA LEU A 14 3.01 3.02 -13.69
C LEU A 14 3.01 1.75 -12.83
N LEU A 15 4.12 1.43 -12.16
CA LEU A 15 4.19 0.30 -11.24
C LEU A 15 3.12 0.39 -10.14
N ILE A 16 2.94 1.57 -9.54
CA ILE A 16 1.95 1.77 -8.49
C ILE A 16 0.52 1.73 -9.06
N LYS A 17 0.23 2.52 -10.09
CA LYS A 17 -1.13 2.70 -10.63
C LYS A 17 -1.62 1.49 -11.40
N GLU A 18 -0.77 0.89 -12.22
CA GLU A 18 -1.17 -0.16 -13.15
C GLU A 18 -0.90 -1.56 -12.60
N LYS A 19 0.02 -1.72 -11.64
CA LYS A 19 0.32 -3.03 -11.04
C LYS A 19 -0.12 -3.13 -9.60
N LEU A 20 0.40 -2.29 -8.69
CA LEU A 20 0.14 -2.42 -7.25
C LEU A 20 -1.33 -2.23 -6.89
N ILE A 21 -1.99 -1.21 -7.43
CA ILE A 21 -3.41 -0.97 -7.14
C ILE A 21 -4.25 -2.17 -7.62
N PRO A 22 -4.20 -2.58 -8.92
CA PRO A 22 -4.97 -3.74 -9.36
C PRO A 22 -4.63 -5.04 -8.61
N PHE A 23 -3.35 -5.27 -8.29
CA PHE A 23 -2.90 -6.40 -7.47
C PHE A 23 -3.59 -6.42 -6.10
N ARG A 24 -3.58 -5.28 -5.39
CA ARG A 24 -4.20 -5.14 -4.08
C ARG A 24 -5.71 -5.39 -4.15
N GLU A 25 -6.38 -4.84 -5.16
CA GLU A 25 -7.82 -4.99 -5.34
C GLU A 25 -8.20 -6.46 -5.58
N ARG A 26 -7.42 -7.20 -6.38
CA ARG A 26 -7.62 -8.64 -6.59
C ARG A 26 -7.41 -9.47 -5.32
N ILE A 27 -6.40 -9.14 -4.53
CA ILE A 27 -6.17 -9.79 -3.22
C ILE A 27 -7.35 -9.53 -2.30
N ILE A 28 -7.80 -8.29 -2.20
CA ILE A 28 -8.99 -7.93 -1.42
C ILE A 28 -10.22 -8.71 -1.87
N ASP A 29 -10.49 -8.78 -3.18
CA ASP A 29 -11.63 -9.51 -3.73
C ASP A 29 -11.56 -11.00 -3.39
N SER A 30 -10.38 -11.61 -3.50
CA SER A 30 -10.16 -13.01 -3.16
C SER A 30 -10.38 -13.26 -1.67
N LEU A 31 -9.82 -12.41 -0.80
CA LEU A 31 -9.94 -12.55 0.64
C LEU A 31 -11.36 -12.27 1.14
N ALA A 32 -12.07 -11.32 0.55
CA ALA A 32 -13.47 -11.07 0.85
C ALA A 32 -14.35 -12.29 0.53
N LYS A 33 -14.03 -13.02 -0.54
CA LYS A 33 -14.72 -14.29 -0.89
C LYS A 33 -14.35 -15.42 0.06
N LYS A 34 -13.07 -15.55 0.43
CA LYS A 34 -12.58 -16.63 1.32
C LYS A 34 -12.95 -16.42 2.80
N HIS A 35 -12.99 -15.17 3.25
CA HIS A 35 -13.18 -14.78 4.66
C HIS A 35 -14.20 -13.65 4.83
N PRO A 36 -15.48 -13.87 4.48
CA PRO A 36 -16.49 -12.81 4.45
C PRO A 36 -16.70 -12.13 5.81
N HIS A 37 -16.61 -12.89 6.91
CA HIS A 37 -16.78 -12.35 8.26
C HIS A 37 -15.64 -11.44 8.72
N ILE A 38 -14.40 -11.68 8.27
CA ILE A 38 -13.26 -10.80 8.57
C ILE A 38 -13.43 -9.49 7.81
N PHE A 39 -13.83 -9.59 6.54
CA PHE A 39 -14.05 -8.41 5.70
C PHE A 39 -15.22 -7.56 6.18
N SER A 40 -16.32 -8.16 6.67
CA SER A 40 -17.42 -7.37 7.23
C SER A 40 -17.01 -6.62 8.51
N MET A 41 -16.13 -7.18 9.34
CA MET A 41 -15.58 -6.48 10.51
C MET A 41 -14.66 -5.33 10.11
N ILE A 42 -13.73 -5.59 9.18
CA ILE A 42 -12.81 -4.55 8.69
C ILE A 42 -13.61 -3.44 8.03
N ASP A 43 -14.55 -3.76 7.15
CA ASP A 43 -15.40 -2.80 6.47
C ASP A 43 -16.23 -1.99 7.47
N ALA A 44 -16.85 -2.61 8.47
CA ALA A 44 -17.55 -1.88 9.53
C ALA A 44 -16.63 -0.91 10.31
N PHE A 45 -15.34 -1.22 10.44
CA PHE A 45 -14.38 -0.39 11.16
C PHE A 45 -13.94 0.86 10.36
N ILE A 46 -13.86 0.76 9.03
CA ILE A 46 -13.38 1.84 8.15
C ILE A 46 -14.43 2.45 7.22
N SER A 47 -15.62 1.87 7.11
CA SER A 47 -16.71 2.37 6.27
C SER A 47 -17.18 3.74 6.75
N GLY A 48 -17.48 4.62 5.80
CA GLY A 48 -17.83 6.02 6.06
C GLY A 48 -16.66 6.93 6.48
N LYS A 49 -15.45 6.39 6.66
CA LYS A 49 -14.24 7.16 6.96
C LYS A 49 -13.41 7.38 5.71
N LYS A 50 -12.94 8.61 5.51
CA LYS A 50 -11.95 8.94 4.50
C LYS A 50 -10.58 8.74 5.14
N ASN A 51 -9.94 7.60 4.86
CA ASN A 51 -8.60 7.35 5.37
C ASN A 51 -7.57 7.67 4.29
N GLN A 52 -6.37 8.06 4.72
CA GLN A 52 -5.22 8.25 3.85
C GLN A 52 -4.09 7.36 4.37
N VAL A 53 -3.39 6.70 3.47
CA VAL A 53 -2.22 5.89 3.81
C VAL A 53 -1.04 6.35 2.97
N GLY A 54 0.06 6.67 3.65
CA GLY A 54 1.30 7.07 3.03
C GLY A 54 2.17 5.86 2.65
N LEU A 55 2.87 5.95 1.53
CA LEU A 55 3.91 5.02 1.13
C LEU A 55 5.12 5.80 0.62
N GLN A 56 6.28 5.48 1.16
CA GLN A 56 7.58 5.95 0.71
C GLN A 56 8.29 4.77 0.03
N VAL A 57 8.65 4.95 -1.23
CA VAL A 57 9.48 4.00 -1.96
C VAL A 57 10.92 4.48 -1.92
N VAL A 58 11.81 3.58 -1.53
CA VAL A 58 13.25 3.83 -1.47
C VAL A 58 13.99 2.95 -2.48
N GLU A 59 15.17 3.40 -2.90
CA GLU A 59 16.13 2.66 -3.72
C GLU A 59 17.52 2.92 -3.14
N ASP A 60 18.24 1.86 -2.79
CA ASP A 60 19.54 1.94 -2.10
C ASP A 60 19.51 2.80 -0.81
N GLY A 61 18.39 2.74 -0.08
CA GLY A 61 18.15 3.51 1.14
C GLY A 61 17.77 4.98 0.93
N GLU A 62 17.78 5.49 -0.30
CA GLU A 62 17.36 6.86 -0.62
C GLU A 62 15.89 6.91 -1.05
N THR A 63 15.18 7.96 -0.67
CA THR A 63 13.78 8.15 -1.08
C THR A 63 13.72 8.53 -2.55
N VAL A 64 13.14 7.65 -3.35
CA VAL A 64 12.93 7.90 -4.79
C VAL A 64 11.54 8.47 -5.05
N ARG A 65 10.54 8.09 -4.26
CA ARG A 65 9.18 8.60 -4.44
C ARG A 65 8.27 8.38 -3.24
N GLU A 66 7.25 9.21 -3.15
CA GLU A 66 6.22 9.14 -2.13
C GLU A 66 4.83 9.12 -2.75
N TYR A 67 3.89 8.48 -2.05
CA TYR A 67 2.53 8.27 -2.48
C TYR A 67 1.56 8.44 -1.31
N THR A 68 0.42 9.07 -1.58
CA THR A 68 -0.76 9.05 -0.70
C THR A 68 -1.86 8.25 -1.36
N PHE A 69 -2.32 7.19 -0.69
CA PHE A 69 -3.49 6.42 -1.09
C PHE A 69 -4.70 6.92 -0.31
N TYR A 70 -5.71 7.39 -1.02
CA TYR A 70 -7.00 7.76 -0.46
C TYR A 70 -7.90 6.53 -0.46
N LEU A 71 -8.47 6.23 0.69
CA LEU A 71 -9.29 5.05 0.92
C LEU A 71 -10.74 5.44 1.19
N GLU A 72 -11.66 4.77 0.48
CA GLU A 72 -13.08 4.72 0.80
C GLU A 72 -13.39 3.31 1.28
N GLY A 73 -13.57 3.15 2.59
CA GLY A 73 -13.55 1.83 3.21
C GLY A 73 -12.19 1.14 2.98
N ILE A 74 -12.21 -0.12 2.53
CA ILE A 74 -11.00 -0.88 2.20
C ILE A 74 -10.44 -0.56 0.81
N ARG A 75 -11.15 0.19 -0.04
CA ARG A 75 -10.80 0.35 -1.47
C ARG A 75 -10.00 1.62 -1.69
N ILE A 76 -9.07 1.60 -2.64
CA ILE A 76 -8.36 2.81 -3.07
C ILE A 76 -9.26 3.59 -4.03
N SER A 77 -9.58 4.84 -3.68
CA SER A 77 -10.35 5.75 -4.53
C SER A 77 -9.45 6.67 -5.37
N LYS A 78 -8.29 7.06 -4.82
CA LYS A 78 -7.31 7.91 -5.50
C LYS A 78 -5.90 7.56 -5.02
N VAL A 79 -4.91 7.72 -5.89
CA VAL A 79 -3.50 7.78 -5.52
C VAL A 79 -2.91 9.12 -5.96
N GLU A 80 -2.13 9.74 -5.09
CA GLU A 80 -1.45 11.00 -5.35
C GLU A 80 0.06 10.82 -5.20
N PRO A 81 0.82 10.90 -6.31
CA PRO A 81 2.26 10.81 -6.26
C PRO A 81 2.89 12.14 -5.82
N GLY A 82 4.03 12.08 -5.13
CA GLY A 82 4.80 13.25 -4.71
C GLY A 82 4.30 13.92 -3.43
N ALA A 83 3.31 13.34 -2.76
CA ALA A 83 2.82 13.78 -1.46
C ALA A 83 2.77 12.60 -0.50
N LEU A 84 3.41 12.72 0.66
CA LEU A 84 3.30 11.77 1.76
C LEU A 84 2.35 12.32 2.82
N SER A 85 1.10 11.89 2.76
CA SER A 85 0.09 12.15 3.78
C SER A 85 -0.47 10.82 4.29
N SER A 86 -0.82 10.80 5.57
CA SER A 86 -1.45 9.65 6.19
C SER A 86 -2.38 10.11 7.30
N GLU A 87 -3.56 9.51 7.32
CA GLU A 87 -4.60 9.80 8.30
C GLU A 87 -5.53 8.58 8.40
N ILE A 88 -5.36 7.80 9.46
CA ILE A 88 -6.20 6.64 9.76
C ILE A 88 -6.99 6.93 11.03
N HIS A 89 -8.31 6.88 10.88
CA HIS A 89 -9.27 7.11 11.95
C HIS A 89 -9.52 5.82 12.75
N HIS A 90 -8.69 5.60 13.77
CA HIS A 90 -8.78 4.46 14.69
C HIS A 90 -9.80 4.75 15.82
N PRO A 91 -10.82 3.90 16.05
CA PRO A 91 -11.87 4.12 17.04
C PRO A 91 -11.37 4.34 18.48
N LEU A 92 -10.26 3.69 18.86
CA LEU A 92 -9.71 3.78 20.22
C LEU A 92 -8.54 4.76 20.37
N LEU A 93 -7.83 5.06 19.30
CA LEU A 93 -6.59 5.85 19.33
C LEU A 93 -6.78 7.24 18.70
N GLY A 94 -7.97 7.53 18.19
CA GLY A 94 -8.23 8.74 17.41
C GLY A 94 -7.55 8.65 16.05
N VAL A 95 -6.94 9.75 15.62
CA VAL A 95 -6.23 9.84 14.34
C VAL A 95 -4.78 9.38 14.53
N VAL A 96 -4.37 8.36 13.79
CA VAL A 96 -2.98 7.93 13.67
C VAL A 96 -2.51 8.13 12.23
N LYS A 97 -1.24 8.50 12.03
CA LYS A 97 -0.70 8.84 10.70
C LYS A 97 0.42 7.88 10.23
N PRO A 98 0.18 6.57 10.12
CA PRO A 98 1.22 5.61 9.75
C PRO A 98 1.53 5.66 8.25
N TYR A 99 2.79 5.52 7.87
CA TYR A 99 3.19 5.32 6.49
C TYR A 99 4.19 4.18 6.36
N GLY A 100 4.09 3.46 5.24
CA GLY A 100 5.02 2.38 4.91
C GLY A 100 6.25 2.93 4.20
N VAL A 101 7.42 2.35 4.49
CA VAL A 101 8.65 2.53 3.72
C VAL A 101 9.05 1.18 3.14
N ILE A 102 9.27 1.12 1.82
CA ILE A 102 9.58 -0.12 1.12
C ILE A 102 10.63 0.11 0.02
N GLU A 103 11.59 -0.81 -0.09
CA GLU A 103 12.53 -0.85 -1.21
C GLU A 103 11.80 -1.19 -2.52
N ARG A 104 12.14 -0.49 -3.60
CA ARG A 104 11.55 -0.72 -4.92
C ARG A 104 11.68 -2.19 -5.37
N THR A 105 12.82 -2.80 -5.08
CA THR A 105 13.07 -4.22 -5.41
C THR A 105 12.17 -5.17 -4.62
N VAL A 106 11.83 -4.83 -3.37
CA VAL A 106 10.89 -5.59 -2.53
C VAL A 106 9.47 -5.43 -3.07
N LEU A 107 9.06 -4.22 -3.43
CA LEU A 107 7.77 -3.97 -4.08
C LEU A 107 7.61 -4.79 -5.37
N ALA A 108 8.63 -4.79 -6.24
CA ALA A 108 8.61 -5.60 -7.45
C ALA A 108 8.50 -7.11 -7.17
N LYS A 109 9.22 -7.62 -6.15
CA LYS A 109 9.10 -9.02 -5.72
C LYS A 109 7.71 -9.37 -5.22
N MET A 110 7.07 -8.49 -4.44
CA MET A 110 5.70 -8.70 -3.96
C MET A 110 4.70 -8.82 -5.12
N LEU A 111 4.82 -7.95 -6.13
CA LEU A 111 3.95 -7.96 -7.30
C LEU A 111 4.11 -9.23 -8.15
N ASN A 112 5.30 -9.82 -8.17
CA ASN A 112 5.55 -11.09 -8.85
C ASN A 112 5.09 -12.32 -8.07
N ASP A 113 4.68 -12.16 -6.80
CA ASP A 113 4.27 -13.24 -5.91
C ASP A 113 2.76 -13.23 -5.60
N GLU A 114 1.98 -12.70 -6.54
CA GLU A 114 0.53 -12.49 -6.39
C GLU A 114 -0.23 -13.75 -6.00
N GLN A 115 0.11 -14.90 -6.60
CA GLN A 115 -0.58 -16.15 -6.32
C GLN A 115 -0.46 -16.55 -4.84
N SER A 116 0.71 -16.35 -4.22
CA SER A 116 0.88 -16.65 -2.79
C SER A 116 0.10 -15.69 -1.89
N PHE A 117 -0.09 -14.42 -2.28
CA PHE A 117 -0.97 -13.51 -1.55
C PHE A 117 -2.45 -13.93 -1.63
N ILE A 118 -2.85 -14.55 -2.75
CA ILE A 118 -4.21 -15.06 -2.94
C ILE A 118 -4.42 -16.34 -2.14
N ASP A 119 -3.48 -17.27 -2.18
CA ASP A 119 -3.63 -18.61 -1.59
C ASP A 119 -3.31 -18.63 -0.09
N GLU A 120 -2.24 -17.95 0.30
CA GLU A 120 -1.73 -17.94 1.67
C GLU A 120 -1.39 -16.49 2.11
N PRO A 121 -2.41 -15.63 2.28
CA PRO A 121 -2.22 -14.19 2.54
C PRO A 121 -1.38 -13.91 3.79
N PHE A 122 -1.67 -14.60 4.90
CA PHE A 122 -1.03 -14.30 6.18
C PHE A 122 0.44 -14.75 6.22
N SER A 123 0.77 -15.94 5.70
CA SER A 123 2.16 -16.41 5.61
C SER A 123 2.96 -15.54 4.63
N THR A 124 2.35 -15.16 3.51
CA THR A 124 2.98 -14.30 2.51
C THR A 124 3.25 -12.90 3.05
N ILE A 125 2.27 -12.27 3.71
CA ILE A 125 2.48 -10.98 4.39
C ILE A 125 3.60 -11.10 5.41
N ALA A 126 3.61 -12.14 6.26
CA ALA A 126 4.66 -12.35 7.26
C ALA A 126 6.07 -12.46 6.67
N ARG A 127 6.21 -13.04 5.48
CA ARG A 127 7.49 -13.14 4.76
C ARG A 127 8.01 -11.78 4.26
N PHE A 128 7.11 -10.89 3.85
CA PHE A 128 7.49 -9.56 3.34
C PHE A 128 7.59 -8.49 4.44
N LEU A 129 6.86 -8.63 5.54
CA LEU A 129 6.83 -7.66 6.65
C LEU A 129 8.21 -7.22 7.16
N PRO A 130 9.22 -8.10 7.34
CA PRO A 130 10.56 -7.66 7.77
C PRO A 130 11.25 -6.68 6.83
N ASN A 131 10.82 -6.60 5.57
CA ASN A 131 11.35 -5.68 4.55
C ASN A 131 10.51 -4.41 4.40
N ILE A 132 9.50 -4.22 5.24
CA ILE A 132 8.62 -3.04 5.24
C ILE A 132 8.79 -2.35 6.60
N THR A 133 9.21 -1.08 6.58
CA THR A 133 9.25 -0.28 7.80
C THR A 133 7.96 0.51 7.93
N ILE A 134 7.34 0.49 9.11
CA ILE A 134 6.21 1.37 9.42
C ILE A 134 6.72 2.55 10.24
N LYS A 135 6.49 3.76 9.76
CA LYS A 135 6.79 5.02 10.44
C LYS A 135 5.50 5.80 10.69
N PHE A 136 5.57 6.85 11.52
CA PHE A 136 4.43 7.70 11.83
C PHE A 136 4.78 9.15 11.50
N LEU A 137 3.88 9.83 10.79
CA LEU A 137 3.95 11.28 10.64
C LEU A 137 3.55 11.92 11.97
N LEU A 138 4.28 12.97 12.37
CA LEU A 138 3.97 13.76 13.56
C LEU A 138 2.78 14.71 13.31
#